data_AF-A0A7S4KM13-F1
#
_entry.id   AF-A0A7S4KM13-F1
#
_cell.length_a   1.000
_cell.length_b   1.000
_cell.length_c   1.000
_cell.angle_alpha   90.00
_cell.angle_beta   90.00
_cell.angle_gamma   90.00
#
_symmetry.space_group_name_H-M   'P 1'
#
loop_
_entity.id
_entity.type
_entity.pdbx_description
1 polymer ?
#
loop_
_entity_poly.entity_id
_entity_poly.type
_entity_poly.pdbx_seq_one_letter_code
_entity_poly.pdbx_strand_id
1 'polypeptide(L)'
;MGSSANSQVIIPNLTESYSSSADPPEKAIPVCTLKNFPTKIEHTIQWARDAFEGLFFTQINQAREYLLDPKAFLAQLERDQGSEEAILNNIRDILMNSPRTFEDCVQRALALFKEYFVFNIQDLLTSFPPDAVTTEGKSFWSASKKIPVEIEYRRDVAEHGDFIL
;
A
#
# COMPACT_ATOMS: atom_id res chain seq x y z
N MET A 1 26.73 -2.54 -9.54
CA MET A 1 25.50 -1.82 -9.96
C MET A 1 25.83 -0.95 -11.16
N GLY A 2 25.13 -1.12 -12.29
CA GLY A 2 25.51 -0.48 -13.55
C GLY A 2 26.92 -0.90 -13.99
N SER A 3 27.78 0.06 -14.31
CA SER A 3 29.20 -0.17 -14.66
C SER A 3 30.12 -0.44 -13.45
N SER A 4 29.61 -0.35 -12.23
CA SER A 4 30.42 -0.59 -11.02
C SER A 4 30.54 -2.08 -10.71
N ALA A 5 31.76 -2.53 -10.40
CA ALA A 5 32.08 -3.89 -10.00
C ALA A 5 32.87 -3.92 -8.67
N ASN A 6 32.66 -4.97 -7.88
CA ASN A 6 33.43 -5.28 -6.69
C ASN A 6 33.87 -6.75 -6.71
N SER A 7 35.01 -7.05 -6.10
CA SER A 7 35.52 -8.42 -5.92
C SER A 7 36.04 -8.57 -4.49
N GLN A 8 35.65 -9.62 -3.79
CA GLN A 8 36.16 -9.96 -2.46
C GLN A 8 36.78 -11.36 -2.49
N VAL A 9 38.02 -11.47 -2.01
CA VAL A 9 38.74 -12.75 -1.95
C VAL A 9 38.52 -13.37 -0.58
N ILE A 10 38.05 -14.62 -0.55
CA ILE A 10 37.75 -15.35 0.69
C ILE A 10 38.67 -16.58 0.77
N ILE A 11 39.57 -16.60 1.75
CA ILE A 11 40.53 -17.68 2.00
C ILE A 11 40.24 -18.30 3.38
N PRO A 12 39.96 -19.61 3.45
CA PRO A 12 39.68 -20.30 4.71
C PRO A 12 40.77 -20.08 5.76
N ASN A 13 40.36 -19.79 7.01
CA ASN A 13 41.24 -19.55 8.15
C ASN A 13 42.21 -18.35 8.02
N LEU A 14 42.01 -17.47 7.04
CA LEU A 14 42.90 -16.32 6.79
C LEU A 14 42.15 -15.00 6.62
N THR A 15 41.12 -14.96 5.78
CA THR A 15 40.33 -13.74 5.57
C THR A 15 38.94 -13.89 6.20
N GLU A 16 38.27 -12.77 6.40
CA GLU A 16 36.87 -12.76 6.79
C GLU A 16 35.96 -13.38 5.71
N SER A 17 34.78 -13.83 6.13
CA SER A 17 33.75 -14.27 5.19
C SER A 17 32.95 -13.08 4.67
N TYR A 18 32.21 -13.27 3.57
CA TYR A 18 31.32 -12.23 3.04
C TYR A 18 30.36 -11.69 4.11
N SER A 19 29.84 -12.57 4.98
CA SER A 19 28.91 -12.25 6.04
C SER A 19 29.52 -11.54 7.26
N SER A 20 30.85 -11.38 7.31
CA SER A 20 31.53 -10.65 8.39
C SER A 20 31.34 -9.14 8.27
N SER A 21 31.05 -8.65 7.06
CA SER A 21 30.64 -7.27 6.78
C SER A 21 29.16 -7.22 6.43
N ALA A 22 28.43 -6.29 7.04
CA ALA A 22 27.05 -6.02 6.67
C ALA A 22 26.99 -4.94 5.59
N ASP A 23 26.37 -5.26 4.46
CA ASP A 23 26.01 -4.25 3.47
C ASP A 23 25.02 -3.25 4.07
N PRO A 24 25.02 -1.98 3.61
CA PRO A 24 24.02 -1.02 4.04
C PRO A 24 22.61 -1.58 3.81
N PRO A 25 21.72 -1.54 4.82
CA PRO A 25 20.36 -1.99 4.62
C PRO A 25 19.67 -1.12 3.58
N GLU A 26 18.75 -1.73 2.83
CA GLU A 26 17.91 -0.97 1.92
C GLU A 26 17.11 0.10 2.68
N LYS A 27 16.98 1.27 2.07
CA LYS A 27 16.21 2.37 2.65
C LYS A 27 14.72 2.10 2.48
N ALA A 28 14.07 1.66 3.56
CA ALA A 28 12.61 1.57 3.60
C ALA A 28 11.96 2.96 3.67
N ILE A 29 10.86 3.14 2.93
CA ILE A 29 10.07 4.38 2.98
C ILE A 29 9.16 4.32 4.22
N PRO A 30 9.08 5.38 5.04
CA PRO A 30 8.21 5.38 6.21
C PRO A 30 6.72 5.18 5.85
N VAL A 31 6.01 4.36 6.61
CA VAL A 31 4.59 4.02 6.36
C VAL A 31 3.69 5.27 6.27
N CYS A 32 3.90 6.27 7.14
CA CYS A 32 3.12 7.52 7.07
C CYS A 32 3.34 8.30 5.76
N THR A 33 4.52 8.17 5.16
CA THR A 33 4.84 8.80 3.87
C THR A 33 4.12 8.09 2.73
N LEU A 34 4.02 6.76 2.80
CA LEU A 34 3.28 5.96 1.83
C LEU A 34 1.76 6.17 1.93
N LYS A 35 1.23 6.26 3.16
CA LYS A 35 -0.22 6.36 3.39
C LYS A 35 -0.79 7.75 3.12
N ASN A 36 -0.12 8.82 3.57
CA ASN A 36 -0.75 10.14 3.64
C ASN A 36 0.03 11.24 2.92
N PHE A 37 1.36 11.15 2.86
CA PHE A 37 2.20 12.27 2.40
C PHE A 37 3.26 11.86 1.36
N PRO A 38 2.87 11.26 0.23
CA PRO A 38 3.80 10.96 -0.84
C PRO A 38 4.32 12.26 -1.46
N THR A 39 5.64 12.36 -1.67
CA THR A 39 6.29 13.56 -2.23
C THR A 39 7.08 13.27 -3.50
N LYS A 40 7.49 12.01 -3.68
CA LYS A 40 8.22 11.49 -4.83
C LYS A 40 7.47 10.33 -5.47
N ILE A 41 7.80 10.02 -6.72
CA ILE A 41 7.14 8.97 -7.50
C ILE A 41 7.39 7.57 -6.92
N GLU A 42 8.53 7.34 -6.27
CA GLU A 42 8.83 6.05 -5.64
C GLU A 42 7.86 5.74 -4.51
N HIS A 43 7.34 6.77 -3.82
CA HIS A 43 6.36 6.59 -2.75
C HIS A 43 5.01 6.13 -3.32
N THR A 44 4.57 6.73 -4.44
CA THR A 44 3.31 6.35 -5.10
C THR A 44 3.42 5.00 -5.79
N ILE A 45 4.59 4.64 -6.32
CA ILE A 45 4.85 3.30 -6.88
C ILE A 45 4.77 2.25 -5.78
N GLN A 46 5.42 2.49 -4.63
CA GLN A 46 5.37 1.55 -3.51
C GLN A 46 3.95 1.42 -2.96
N TRP A 47 3.22 2.54 -2.82
CA TRP A 47 1.80 2.51 -2.44
C TRP A 47 0.96 1.68 -3.43
N ALA A 48 1.16 1.87 -4.74
CA ALA A 48 0.42 1.15 -5.76
C ALA A 48 0.72 -0.36 -5.73
N ARG A 49 1.99 -0.72 -5.49
CA ARG A 49 2.39 -2.12 -5.29
C ARG A 49 1.69 -2.73 -4.07
N ASP A 50 1.71 -2.03 -2.93
CA ASP A 50 1.08 -2.52 -1.70
C ASP A 50 -0.45 -2.66 -1.86
N ALA A 51 -1.09 -1.72 -2.57
CA ALA A 51 -2.51 -1.80 -2.91
C ALA A 51 -2.83 -3.00 -3.81
N PHE A 52 -2.01 -3.23 -4.85
CA PHE A 52 -2.15 -4.37 -5.75
C PHE A 52 -2.00 -5.70 -4.99
N GLU A 53 -0.94 -5.85 -4.19
CA GLU A 53 -0.68 -7.03 -3.37
C GLU A 53 -1.80 -7.25 -2.35
N GLY A 54 -2.31 -6.17 -1.75
CA GLY A 54 -3.46 -6.21 -0.86
C GLY A 54 -4.71 -6.80 -1.52
N LEU A 55 -5.14 -6.22 -2.64
CA LEU A 55 -6.39 -6.58 -3.33
C LEU A 55 -6.34 -7.97 -3.97
N PHE A 56 -5.25 -8.29 -4.69
CA PHE A 56 -5.22 -9.46 -5.57
C PHE A 56 -4.43 -10.64 -5.01
N PHE A 57 -3.77 -10.49 -3.86
CA PHE A 57 -3.02 -11.58 -3.25
C PHE A 57 -3.42 -11.78 -1.79
N THR A 58 -3.21 -10.79 -0.94
CA THR A 58 -3.42 -10.91 0.51
C THR A 58 -4.88 -11.24 0.84
N GLN A 59 -5.83 -10.45 0.34
CA GLN A 59 -7.26 -10.67 0.63
C GLN A 59 -7.76 -12.02 0.11
N ILE A 60 -7.30 -12.43 -1.09
CA ILE A 60 -7.67 -13.71 -1.68
C ILE A 60 -7.10 -14.89 -0.88
N ASN A 61 -5.83 -14.80 -0.46
CA ASN A 61 -5.22 -15.85 0.36
C ASN A 61 -5.86 -15.95 1.74
N GLN A 62 -6.19 -14.82 2.39
CA GLN A 62 -6.92 -14.80 3.66
C GLN A 62 -8.28 -15.50 3.53
N ALA A 63 -9.04 -15.19 2.48
CA ALA A 63 -10.32 -15.86 2.23
C ALA A 63 -10.14 -17.36 1.95
N ARG A 64 -9.10 -17.75 1.19
CA ARG A 64 -8.77 -19.15 0.92
C ARG A 64 -8.40 -19.91 2.19
N GLU A 65 -7.51 -19.38 3.02
CA GLU A 65 -7.09 -20.01 4.29
C GLU A 65 -8.27 -20.16 5.23
N TYR A 66 -9.11 -19.13 5.34
CA TYR A 66 -10.36 -19.21 6.10
C TYR A 66 -11.29 -20.31 5.58
N LEU A 67 -11.43 -20.48 4.26
CA LEU A 67 -12.27 -21.55 3.68
C LEU A 67 -11.69 -22.96 3.90
N LEU A 68 -10.36 -23.10 4.00
CA LEU A 68 -9.71 -24.40 4.21
C LEU A 68 -9.85 -24.88 5.65
N ASP A 69 -9.57 -24.02 6.63
CA ASP A 69 -9.76 -24.32 8.04
C ASP A 69 -10.16 -23.05 8.84
N PRO A 70 -11.46 -22.77 8.95
CA PRO A 70 -11.94 -21.59 9.66
C PRO A 70 -11.51 -21.56 11.13
N LYS A 71 -11.39 -22.73 11.79
CA LYS A 71 -11.05 -22.79 13.21
C LYS A 71 -9.58 -22.45 13.43
N ALA A 72 -8.69 -23.02 12.63
CA ALA A 72 -7.27 -22.71 12.70
C ALA A 72 -7.00 -21.24 12.36
N PHE A 73 -7.67 -20.72 11.33
CA PHE A 73 -7.54 -19.32 10.91
C PHE A 73 -7.97 -18.35 12.02
N LEU A 74 -9.16 -18.54 12.61
CA LEU A 74 -9.63 -17.66 13.70
C LEU A 74 -8.72 -17.73 14.93
N ALA A 75 -8.24 -18.93 15.30
CA ALA A 75 -7.30 -19.08 16.41
C ALA A 75 -5.92 -18.43 16.13
N GLN A 76 -5.52 -18.28 14.88
CA GLN A 76 -4.36 -17.49 14.49
C GLN A 76 -4.66 -15.99 14.54
N LEU A 77 -5.82 -15.58 14.04
CA LEU A 77 -6.24 -14.19 14.01
C LEU A 77 -6.37 -13.57 15.41
N GLU A 78 -6.90 -14.33 16.38
CA GLU A 78 -6.98 -13.90 17.79
C GLU A 78 -5.60 -13.62 18.41
N ARG A 79 -4.53 -14.24 17.89
CA ARG A 79 -3.15 -14.00 18.35
C ARG A 79 -2.56 -12.72 17.74
N ASP A 80 -3.00 -12.34 16.55
CA ASP A 80 -2.54 -11.16 15.82
C ASP A 80 -3.43 -9.95 16.14
N GLN A 81 -3.24 -9.37 17.32
CA GLN A 81 -4.05 -8.23 17.80
C GLN A 81 -3.95 -7.00 16.88
N GLY A 82 -5.10 -6.44 16.49
CA GLY A 82 -5.20 -5.09 15.90
C GLY A 82 -5.64 -4.99 14.44
N SER A 83 -5.90 -6.11 13.75
CA SER A 83 -6.40 -6.11 12.36
C SER A 83 -7.55 -7.07 12.08
N GLU A 84 -8.12 -7.68 13.13
CA GLU A 84 -9.18 -8.70 13.03
C GLU A 84 -10.39 -8.21 12.24
N GLU A 85 -10.95 -7.06 12.60
CA GLU A 85 -12.15 -6.52 11.93
C GLU A 85 -11.92 -6.27 10.43
N ALA A 86 -10.77 -5.69 10.07
CA ALA A 86 -10.42 -5.44 8.68
C ALA A 86 -10.27 -6.75 7.89
N ILE A 87 -9.61 -7.75 8.47
CA ILE A 87 -9.40 -9.06 7.83
C ILE A 87 -10.74 -9.79 7.65
N LEU A 88 -11.60 -9.81 8.67
CA LEU A 88 -12.92 -10.44 8.58
C LEU A 88 -13.83 -9.72 7.58
N ASN A 89 -13.77 -8.39 7.51
CA ASN A 89 -14.50 -7.61 6.51
C ASN A 89 -14.01 -7.92 5.09
N ASN A 90 -12.69 -8.03 4.87
CA ASN A 90 -12.13 -8.43 3.57
C ASN A 90 -12.59 -9.83 3.16
N ILE A 91 -12.52 -10.81 4.07
CA ILE A 91 -12.98 -12.17 3.80
C ILE A 91 -14.47 -12.15 3.45
N ARG A 92 -15.28 -11.45 4.22
CA ARG A 92 -16.72 -11.29 3.95
C ARG A 92 -16.95 -10.69 2.56
N ASP A 93 -16.21 -9.64 2.20
CA ASP A 93 -16.36 -8.96 0.92
C ASP A 93 -15.99 -9.89 -0.24
N ILE A 94 -14.88 -10.63 -0.13
CA ILE A 94 -14.50 -11.63 -1.13
C ILE A 94 -15.56 -12.74 -1.26
N LEU A 95 -16.08 -13.26 -0.15
CA LEU A 95 -17.03 -14.39 -0.21
C LEU A 95 -18.43 -13.97 -0.68
N MET A 96 -18.88 -12.78 -0.30
CA MET A 96 -20.27 -12.33 -0.52
C MET A 96 -20.42 -11.39 -1.72
N ASN A 97 -19.42 -10.54 -1.98
CA ASN A 97 -19.50 -9.45 -2.96
C ASN A 97 -18.52 -9.62 -4.13
N SER A 98 -17.94 -10.81 -4.30
CA SER A 98 -17.10 -11.10 -5.47
C SER A 98 -17.86 -10.87 -6.78
N PRO A 99 -17.24 -10.17 -7.75
CA PRO A 99 -17.86 -9.92 -9.05
C PRO A 99 -18.15 -11.23 -9.78
N ARG A 100 -19.29 -11.29 -10.48
CA ARG A 100 -19.74 -12.48 -11.23
C ARG A 100 -19.56 -12.30 -12.74
N THR A 101 -19.47 -11.05 -13.19
CA THR A 101 -19.27 -10.68 -14.58
C THR A 101 -18.11 -9.69 -14.72
N PHE A 102 -17.61 -9.51 -15.93
CA PHE A 102 -16.61 -8.48 -16.22
C PHE A 102 -17.15 -7.06 -15.96
N GLU A 103 -18.44 -6.83 -16.19
CA GLU A 103 -19.08 -5.55 -15.89
C GLU A 103 -19.04 -5.25 -14.38
N ASP A 104 -19.28 -6.26 -13.53
CA ASP A 104 -19.14 -6.12 -12.08
C ASP A 104 -17.69 -5.78 -11.69
N CYS A 105 -16.69 -6.36 -12.37
CA CYS A 105 -15.28 -6.01 -12.17
C CYS A 105 -15.01 -4.54 -12.51
N VAL A 106 -15.55 -4.05 -13.63
CA VAL A 106 -15.41 -2.64 -14.03
C VAL A 106 -16.09 -1.71 -13.03
N GLN A 107 -17.27 -2.07 -12.52
CA GLN A 107 -17.95 -1.31 -11.46
C GLN A 107 -17.13 -1.29 -10.17
N ARG A 108 -16.51 -2.42 -9.81
CA ARG A 108 -15.63 -2.50 -8.63
C ARG A 108 -14.37 -1.67 -8.80
N ALA A 109 -13.74 -1.69 -9.98
CA ALA A 109 -12.59 -0.86 -10.29
C ALA A 109 -12.94 0.64 -10.20
N LEU A 110 -14.12 1.04 -10.69
CA LEU A 110 -14.58 2.42 -10.58
C LEU A 110 -14.84 2.83 -9.12
N ALA A 111 -15.37 1.93 -8.30
CA ALA A 111 -15.54 2.17 -6.86
C ALA A 111 -14.19 2.34 -6.15
N LEU A 112 -13.21 1.48 -6.46
CA LEU A 112 -11.83 1.58 -5.94
C LEU A 112 -11.16 2.88 -6.37
N PHE A 113 -11.35 3.32 -7.62
CA PHE A 113 -10.83 4.61 -8.10
C PHE A 113 -11.34 5.76 -7.22
N LYS A 114 -12.65 5.79 -6.93
CA LYS A 114 -13.25 6.81 -6.06
C LYS A 114 -12.74 6.71 -4.64
N GLU A 115 -12.61 5.50 -4.10
CA GLU A 115 -12.07 5.29 -2.76
C GLU A 115 -10.66 5.87 -2.64
N TYR A 116 -9.75 5.51 -3.55
CA TYR A 116 -8.34 5.90 -3.47
C TYR A 116 -8.09 7.37 -3.80
N PHE A 117 -8.74 7.90 -4.83
CA PHE A 117 -8.41 9.21 -5.37
C PHE A 117 -9.41 10.31 -5.02
N VAL A 118 -10.54 9.98 -4.40
CA VAL A 118 -11.55 10.96 -3.94
C VAL A 118 -11.77 10.83 -2.44
N PHE A 119 -12.37 9.74 -1.97
CA PHE A 119 -12.82 9.64 -0.57
C PHE A 119 -11.66 9.67 0.43
N ASN A 120 -10.61 8.88 0.20
CA ASN A 120 -9.44 8.90 1.08
C ASN A 120 -8.75 10.27 1.12
N ILE A 121 -8.79 11.01 0.00
CA ILE A 121 -8.23 12.36 -0.09
C ILE A 121 -9.12 13.36 0.67
N GLN A 122 -10.45 13.23 0.56
CA GLN A 122 -11.40 14.04 1.32
C GLN A 122 -11.29 13.81 2.82
N ASP A 123 -11.15 12.55 3.26
CA ASP A 123 -10.95 12.21 4.67
C ASP A 123 -9.64 12.79 5.22
N LEU A 124 -8.58 12.74 4.41
CA LEU A 124 -7.29 13.34 4.76
C LEU A 124 -7.39 14.87 4.89
N LEU A 125 -8.07 15.54 3.95
CA LEU A 125 -8.29 16.99 3.99
C LEU A 125 -9.25 17.42 5.09
N THR A 126 -10.20 16.56 5.48
CA THR A 126 -11.08 16.80 6.63
C THR A 126 -10.28 16.74 7.94
N SER A 127 -9.36 15.78 8.04
CA SER A 127 -8.48 15.62 9.20
C SER A 127 -7.42 16.72 9.28
N PHE A 128 -6.92 17.17 8.12
CA PHE A 128 -5.92 18.22 8.00
C PHE A 128 -6.36 19.24 6.94
N PRO A 129 -7.16 20.25 7.34
CA PRO A 129 -7.61 21.29 6.42
C PRO A 129 -6.45 21.98 5.68
N PRO A 130 -6.67 22.52 4.45
CA PRO A 130 -5.62 23.20 3.69
C PRO A 130 -4.95 24.37 4.42
N ASP A 131 -5.68 25.02 5.32
CA ASP A 131 -5.24 26.12 6.18
C ASP A 131 -4.74 25.67 7.55
N ALA A 132 -4.61 24.36 7.78
CA ALA A 132 -4.15 23.81 9.05
C ALA A 132 -2.77 24.37 9.43
N VAL A 133 -2.63 24.75 10.70
CA VAL A 133 -1.38 25.23 11.30
C VAL A 133 -0.92 24.28 12.40
N THR A 134 0.39 24.14 12.54
CA THR A 134 1.00 23.40 13.65
C THR A 134 0.91 24.18 14.95
N THR A 135 1.21 23.53 16.07
CA THR A 135 1.27 24.17 17.40
C THR A 135 2.28 25.34 17.47
N GLU A 136 3.26 25.37 16.57
CA GLU A 136 4.24 26.46 16.42
C GLU A 136 3.75 27.60 15.50
N GLY A 137 2.50 27.54 15.01
CA GLY A 137 1.91 28.55 14.12
C GLY A 137 2.41 28.50 12.67
N LYS A 138 3.15 27.46 12.28
CA LYS A 138 3.59 27.25 10.89
C LYS A 138 2.53 26.47 10.11
N SER A 139 2.44 26.66 8.80
CA SER A 139 1.54 25.84 7.97
C SER A 139 1.88 24.35 8.10
N PHE A 140 0.86 23.52 8.30
CA PHE A 140 1.00 22.06 8.33
C PHE A 140 1.49 21.53 6.97
N TRP A 141 0.96 22.10 5.89
CA TRP A 141 1.31 21.77 4.52
C TRP A 141 2.55 22.56 4.08
N SER A 142 3.52 21.87 3.50
CA SER A 142 4.84 22.42 3.18
C SER A 142 5.52 21.61 2.06
N ALA A 143 6.78 21.92 1.71
CA ALA A 143 7.48 21.19 0.64
C ALA A 143 7.54 19.66 0.88
N SER A 144 7.59 19.21 2.13
CA SER A 144 7.59 17.80 2.51
C SER A 144 6.20 17.19 2.69
N LYS A 145 5.13 18.01 2.67
CA LYS A 145 3.73 17.60 2.77
C LYS A 145 2.91 18.41 1.78
N LYS A 146 2.75 17.89 0.57
CA LYS A 146 2.00 18.53 -0.50
C LYS A 146 0.51 18.39 -0.21
N ILE A 147 -0.26 19.46 -0.41
CA ILE A 147 -1.72 19.42 -0.32
C ILE A 147 -2.23 18.56 -1.48
N PRO A 148 -2.94 17.45 -1.22
CA PRO A 148 -3.50 16.63 -2.28
C PRO A 148 -4.73 17.32 -2.88
N VAL A 149 -5.09 16.90 -4.09
CA VAL A 149 -6.32 17.31 -4.76
C VAL A 149 -7.04 16.03 -5.16
N GLU A 150 -8.34 15.98 -4.90
CA GLU A 150 -9.20 14.88 -5.32
C GLU A 150 -9.24 14.77 -6.85
N ILE A 151 -9.30 13.54 -7.35
CA ILE A 151 -9.33 13.27 -8.79
C ILE A 151 -10.66 12.60 -9.13
N GLU A 152 -11.54 13.34 -9.78
CA GLU A 152 -12.77 12.75 -10.33
C GLU A 152 -12.45 11.91 -11.57
N TYR A 153 -13.13 10.76 -11.68
CA TYR A 153 -12.98 9.89 -12.84
C TYR A 153 -13.46 10.58 -14.11
N ARG A 154 -12.64 10.50 -15.17
CA ARG A 154 -12.94 11.06 -16.48
C ARG A 154 -12.50 10.10 -17.57
N ARG A 155 -13.39 9.82 -18.52
CA ARG A 155 -13.17 8.85 -19.61
C ARG A 155 -12.18 9.31 -20.69
N ASP A 156 -11.92 10.61 -20.76
CA ASP A 156 -11.00 11.24 -21.70
C ASP A 156 -9.54 11.25 -21.21
N VAL A 157 -9.29 10.80 -19.98
CA VAL A 157 -7.95 10.69 -19.39
C VAL A 157 -7.48 9.25 -19.49
N ALA A 158 -6.37 9.03 -20.18
CA ALA A 158 -5.84 7.69 -20.45
C ALA A 158 -5.51 6.94 -19.15
N GLU A 159 -4.85 7.61 -18.21
CA GLU A 159 -4.43 7.04 -16.93
C GLU A 159 -5.63 6.58 -16.08
N HIS A 160 -6.78 7.24 -16.22
CA HIS A 160 -8.00 6.83 -15.54
C HIS A 160 -8.57 5.56 -16.18
N GLY A 161 -8.55 5.47 -17.51
CA GLY A 161 -8.94 4.26 -18.24
C GLY A 161 -8.04 3.07 -17.92
N ASP A 162 -6.72 3.30 -17.88
CA ASP A 162 -5.71 2.28 -17.58
C ASP A 162 -5.81 1.75 -16.14
N PHE A 163 -6.29 2.54 -15.19
CA PHE A 163 -6.57 2.04 -13.84
C PHE A 163 -7.75 1.06 -13.80
N ILE A 164 -8.73 1.23 -14.71
CA ILE A 164 -9.96 0.44 -14.73
C ILE A 164 -9.78 -0.89 -15.47
N LEU A 165 -8.85 -0.97 -16.42
CA LEU A 165 -8.64 -2.09 -17.34
C LEU A 165 -7.46 -2.99 -16.93
#